data_AF-A0A927APK2-F1
#
_entry.id   AF-A0A927APK2-F1
#
_cell.length_a   1.000
_cell.length_b   1.000
_cell.length_c   1.000
_cell.angle_alpha   90.00
_cell.angle_beta   90.00
_cell.angle_gamma   90.00
#
_symmetry.space_group_name_H-M   'P 1'
#
loop_
_entity.id
_entity.type
_entity.pdbx_description
1 polymer ?
#
loop_
_entity_poly.entity_id
_entity_poly.type
_entity_poly.pdbx_seq_one_letter_code
_entity_poly.pdbx_strand_id
1 'polypeptide(L)'
;MSLLNSPDSSQSDRLDIPAPQKSDNKPAVSFGTVFGSTFAAIFLAEMGDKTQLATLLMSAHSDSPWIVFLGSSLALISTSLLGVVLGYWLAKRVSQETMHLAAGTMLMVVSVLLLWDVVVGG
;
A
#
# COMPACT_ATOMS: atom_id res chain seq x y z
N MET A 1 73.62 13.67 38.04
CA MET A 1 72.46 12.76 38.20
C MET A 1 71.33 13.35 37.37
N SER A 2 71.31 13.04 36.07
CA SER A 2 70.43 13.68 35.08
C SER A 2 69.58 12.63 34.37
N LEU A 3 68.78 11.88 35.14
CA LEU A 3 67.90 10.85 34.61
C LEU A 3 66.43 11.24 34.80
N LEU A 4 65.93 12.09 33.91
CA LEU A 4 64.50 12.11 33.61
C LEU A 4 64.33 12.18 32.10
N ASN A 5 64.48 11.02 31.47
CA ASN A 5 64.13 10.77 30.08
C ASN A 5 62.60 10.71 30.01
N SER A 6 61.98 11.74 29.46
CA SER A 6 60.53 11.79 29.26
C SER A 6 60.10 10.72 28.26
N PRO A 7 59.01 9.98 28.52
CA PRO A 7 58.48 9.00 27.58
C PRO A 7 57.99 9.67 26.29
N ASP A 8 58.48 9.15 25.18
CA ASP A 8 58.19 9.59 23.81
C ASP A 8 56.70 9.36 23.47
N SER A 9 56.00 10.46 23.17
CA SER A 9 54.59 10.48 22.77
C SER A 9 54.35 10.03 21.31
N SER A 10 55.37 9.57 20.60
CA SER A 10 55.27 9.10 19.21
C SER A 10 54.62 7.72 19.06
N GLN A 11 54.19 7.09 20.16
CA GLN A 11 53.49 5.80 20.15
C GLN A 11 51.95 5.95 20.25
N SER A 12 51.40 6.99 19.63
CA SER A 12 49.98 7.03 19.23
C SER A 12 49.76 6.46 17.82
N ASP A 13 50.81 5.88 17.25
CA ASP A 13 50.83 5.34 15.90
C ASP A 13 50.33 3.88 15.90
N ARG A 14 49.27 3.64 15.11
CA ARG A 14 48.92 2.37 14.44
C ARG A 14 47.98 1.38 15.15
N LEU A 15 46.83 1.85 15.59
CA LEU A 15 45.59 1.08 15.42
C LEU A 15 44.70 1.81 14.42
N ASP A 16 45.15 1.84 13.16
CA ASP A 16 44.33 2.24 12.02
C ASP A 16 43.31 1.13 11.77
N ILE A 17 42.28 1.06 12.61
CA ILE A 17 41.10 0.24 12.34
C ILE A 17 40.50 0.81 11.06
N PRO A 18 40.52 0.08 9.93
CA PRO A 18 39.86 0.54 8.73
C PRO A 18 38.39 0.70 9.10
N ALA A 19 37.89 1.94 9.03
CA ALA A 19 36.50 2.21 9.35
C ALA A 19 35.61 1.22 8.59
N PRO A 20 34.60 0.62 9.23
CA PRO A 20 33.72 -0.33 8.57
C PRO A 20 33.13 0.35 7.34
N GLN A 21 33.55 -0.13 6.16
CA GLN A 21 33.03 0.31 4.88
C GLN A 21 31.58 -0.19 4.82
N LYS A 22 30.66 0.64 5.32
CA LYS A 22 29.23 0.42 5.18
C LYS A 22 28.95 0.45 3.68
N SER A 23 28.80 -0.72 3.07
CA SER A 23 28.22 -0.86 1.75
C SER A 23 26.76 -0.42 1.85
N ASP A 24 26.56 0.90 1.82
CA ASP A 24 25.27 1.58 1.77
C ASP A 24 24.68 1.41 0.36
N ASN A 25 24.64 0.17 -0.13
CA ASN A 25 23.77 -0.22 -1.22
C ASN A 25 22.36 -0.33 -0.63
N LYS A 26 21.77 0.81 -0.29
CA LYS A 26 20.31 0.91 -0.25
C LYS A 26 19.85 0.62 -1.66
N PRO A 27 19.07 -0.44 -1.91
CA PRO A 27 18.54 -0.66 -3.26
C PRO A 27 17.78 0.60 -3.64
N ALA A 28 18.29 1.32 -4.63
CA ALA A 28 17.59 2.44 -5.21
C ALA A 28 16.38 1.83 -5.92
N VAL A 29 15.25 1.77 -5.23
CA VAL A 29 14.02 1.21 -5.77
C VAL A 29 13.60 2.17 -6.89
N SER A 30 13.86 1.75 -8.12
CA SER A 30 13.55 2.56 -9.29
C SER A 30 12.05 2.81 -9.34
N PHE A 31 11.65 4.02 -9.71
CA PHE A 31 10.24 4.37 -9.90
C PHE A 31 9.53 3.37 -10.82
N GLY A 32 10.23 2.85 -11.84
CA GLY A 32 9.70 1.81 -12.73
C GLY A 32 9.41 0.48 -12.02
N THR A 33 10.22 0.11 -11.03
CA THR A 33 10.01 -1.09 -10.20
C THR A 33 8.81 -0.91 -9.27
N VAL A 34 8.66 0.28 -8.65
CA VAL A 34 7.50 0.60 -7.80
C VAL A 34 6.21 0.64 -8.62
N PHE A 35 6.25 1.30 -9.77
CA PHE A 35 5.11 1.39 -10.68
C PHE A 35 4.72 0.01 -11.23
N GLY A 36 5.68 -0.76 -11.74
CA GLY A 36 5.43 -2.07 -12.32
C GLY A 36 4.90 -3.08 -11.29
N SER A 37 5.46 -3.10 -10.07
CA SER A 37 4.98 -3.98 -9.00
C SER A 37 3.59 -3.59 -8.50
N THR A 38 3.33 -2.29 -8.32
CA THR A 38 2.01 -1.79 -7.89
C THR A 38 0.95 -2.02 -8.96
N PHE A 39 1.27 -1.72 -10.23
CA PHE A 39 0.39 -1.99 -11.36
C PHE A 39 0.10 -3.48 -11.49
N ALA A 40 1.12 -4.35 -11.46
CA ALA A 40 0.91 -5.78 -11.56
C ALA A 40 0.09 -6.32 -10.37
N ALA A 41 0.34 -5.85 -9.15
CA ALA A 41 -0.43 -6.26 -7.97
C ALA A 41 -1.90 -5.84 -8.07
N ILE A 42 -2.18 -4.57 -8.43
CA ILE A 42 -3.55 -4.06 -8.60
C ILE A 42 -4.23 -4.74 -9.79
N PHE A 43 -3.54 -4.83 -10.92
CA PHE A 43 -4.05 -5.47 -12.13
C PHE A 43 -4.39 -6.93 -11.89
N LEU A 44 -3.56 -7.69 -11.17
CA LEU A 44 -3.84 -9.09 -10.87
C LEU A 44 -4.95 -9.23 -9.82
N ALA A 45 -5.07 -8.28 -8.89
CA ALA A 45 -6.19 -8.22 -7.95
C ALA A 45 -7.51 -7.84 -8.62
N GLU A 46 -7.48 -7.04 -9.69
CA GLU A 46 -8.67 -6.59 -10.43
C GLU A 46 -8.97 -7.38 -11.71
N MET A 47 -8.02 -8.13 -12.25
CA MET A 47 -8.21 -8.97 -13.45
C MET A 47 -9.15 -10.12 -13.11
N GLY A 48 -10.41 -9.94 -13.50
CA GLY A 48 -11.48 -10.88 -13.20
C GLY A 48 -12.50 -10.35 -12.21
N ASP A 49 -12.42 -9.08 -11.80
CA ASP A 49 -13.51 -8.49 -11.03
C ASP A 49 -14.80 -8.55 -11.86
N LYS A 50 -15.86 -9.11 -11.25
CA LYS A 50 -17.18 -9.26 -11.87
C LYS A 50 -17.70 -7.93 -12.39
N THR A 51 -17.26 -6.81 -11.82
CA THR A 51 -17.57 -5.46 -12.28
C THR A 51 -17.07 -5.19 -13.71
N GLN A 52 -15.92 -5.71 -14.13
CA GLN A 52 -15.39 -5.55 -15.50
C GLN A 52 -16.22 -6.33 -16.52
N LEU A 53 -16.62 -7.57 -16.21
CA LEU A 53 -17.51 -8.38 -17.05
C LEU A 53 -18.96 -7.86 -17.04
N ALA A 54 -19.47 -7.37 -15.90
CA ALA A 54 -20.78 -6.74 -15.80
C ALA A 54 -20.83 -5.45 -16.63
N THR A 55 -19.76 -4.65 -16.63
CA THR A 55 -19.64 -3.45 -17.47
C THR A 55 -19.60 -3.84 -18.95
N LEU A 56 -18.85 -4.87 -19.33
CA LEU A 56 -18.79 -5.38 -20.70
C LEU A 56 -20.16 -5.90 -21.17
N LEU A 57 -20.86 -6.69 -20.35
CA LEU A 57 -22.17 -7.24 -20.66
C LEU A 57 -23.26 -6.18 -20.68
N MET A 58 -23.23 -5.20 -19.76
CA MET A 58 -24.15 -4.06 -19.74
C MET A 58 -23.94 -3.15 -20.96
N SER A 59 -22.68 -2.94 -21.38
CA SER A 59 -22.33 -2.25 -22.63
C SER A 59 -22.82 -3.03 -23.86
N ALA A 60 -22.75 -4.37 -23.83
CA ALA A 60 -23.18 -5.24 -24.92
C ALA A 60 -24.72 -5.43 -25.00
N HIS A 61 -25.48 -5.14 -23.95
CA HIS A 61 -26.94 -5.37 -23.89
C HIS A 61 -27.81 -4.09 -23.92
N SER A 62 -27.24 -2.89 -24.01
CA SER A 62 -28.04 -1.65 -23.94
C SER A 62 -28.18 -0.95 -25.28
N ASP A 63 -29.43 -0.76 -25.73
CA ASP A 63 -29.82 0.06 -26.88
C ASP A 63 -29.50 1.58 -26.68
N SER A 64 -29.05 2.00 -25.49
CA SER A 64 -28.64 3.38 -25.20
C SER A 64 -27.51 3.45 -24.16
N PRO A 65 -26.25 3.12 -24.54
CA PRO A 65 -25.10 3.03 -23.64
C PRO A 65 -24.82 4.34 -22.86
N TRP A 66 -25.25 5.48 -23.40
CA TRP A 66 -25.09 6.79 -22.77
C TRP A 66 -25.90 6.97 -21.47
N ILE A 67 -27.12 6.41 -21.40
CA ILE A 67 -27.98 6.55 -20.20
C ILE A 67 -27.41 5.72 -19.05
N VAL A 68 -26.96 4.50 -19.34
CA VAL A 68 -26.32 3.61 -18.36
C VAL A 68 -25.00 4.21 -17.87
N PHE A 69 -24.20 4.78 -18.79
CA PHE A 69 -22.95 5.46 -18.44
C PHE A 69 -23.19 6.65 -17.51
N LEU A 70 -24.15 7.52 -17.86
CA LEU A 70 -24.49 8.69 -17.04
C LEU A 70 -25.08 8.28 -15.69
N GLY A 71 -25.99 7.31 -15.66
CA GLY A 71 -26.58 6.80 -14.42
C GLY A 71 -25.53 6.23 -13.47
N SER A 72 -24.64 5.38 -13.99
CA SER A 72 -23.56 4.76 -13.21
C SER A 72 -22.53 5.79 -12.74
N SER A 73 -22.16 6.75 -13.60
CA SER A 73 -21.24 7.84 -13.25
C SER A 73 -21.81 8.71 -12.12
N LEU A 74 -23.10 9.08 -12.21
CA LEU A 74 -23.75 9.91 -11.20
C LEU A 74 -23.92 9.15 -9.87
N ALA A 75 -24.24 7.85 -9.93
CA ALA A 75 -24.29 6.99 -8.76
C ALA A 75 -22.92 6.87 -8.09
N LEU A 76 -21.85 6.72 -8.87
CA LEU A 76 -20.48 6.62 -8.37
C LEU A 76 -20.04 7.92 -7.69
N ILE A 77 -20.30 9.07 -8.32
CA ILE A 77 -19.98 10.39 -7.74
C ILE A 77 -20.74 10.58 -6.43
N SER A 78 -22.04 10.30 -6.41
CA SER A 78 -22.89 10.45 -5.22
C SER A 78 -22.43 9.54 -4.08
N THR A 79 -22.13 8.29 -4.39
CA THR A 79 -21.63 7.31 -3.41
C THR A 79 -20.26 7.71 -2.88
N SER A 80 -19.36 8.16 -3.75
CA SER A 80 -18.03 8.62 -3.36
C SER A 80 -18.11 9.84 -2.45
N LEU A 81 -18.98 10.80 -2.77
CA LEU A 81 -19.18 11.99 -1.94
C LEU A 81 -19.72 11.62 -0.56
N LEU A 82 -20.73 10.74 -0.49
CA LEU A 82 -21.25 10.22 0.77
C LEU A 82 -20.16 9.49 1.57
N GLY A 83 -19.37 8.64 0.92
CA GLY A 83 -18.26 7.91 1.53
C GLY A 83 -17.19 8.83 2.10
N VAL A 84 -16.81 9.90 1.38
CA VAL A 84 -15.84 10.89 1.84
C VAL A 84 -16.38 11.68 3.04
N VAL A 85 -17.64 12.10 3.01
CA VAL A 85 -18.26 12.83 4.14
C VAL A 85 -18.32 11.95 5.39
N LEU A 86 -18.80 10.71 5.25
CA LEU A 86 -18.85 9.72 6.34
C LEU A 86 -17.45 9.39 6.85
N GLY A 87 -16.50 9.13 5.95
CA GLY A 87 -15.12 8.81 6.28
C GLY A 87 -14.42 9.97 6.99
N TYR A 88 -14.63 11.21 6.54
CA TYR A 88 -14.11 12.41 7.20
C TYR A 88 -14.69 12.59 8.60
N TRP A 89 -16.00 12.40 8.76
CA TRP A 89 -16.65 12.48 10.08
C TRP A 89 -16.11 11.41 11.03
N LEU A 90 -15.94 10.18 10.54
CA LEU A 90 -15.39 9.07 11.32
C LEU A 90 -13.93 9.29 11.69
N ALA A 91 -13.09 9.73 10.74
CA ALA A 91 -11.67 10.03 10.96
C ALA A 91 -11.45 11.16 11.97
N LYS A 92 -12.38 12.12 12.08
CA LYS A 92 -12.31 13.18 13.08
C LYS A 92 -12.62 12.69 14.50
N ARG A 93 -13.39 11.61 14.64
CA ARG A 93 -13.82 11.07 15.94
C ARG A 93 -12.98 9.89 16.44
N VAL A 94 -12.21 9.25 15.55
CA VAL A 94 -11.53 7.99 15.81
C VAL A 94 -10.02 8.15 15.62
N SER A 95 -9.23 7.68 16.60
CA SER A 95 -7.75 7.67 16.53
C SER A 95 -7.24 6.88 15.31
N GLN A 96 -6.15 7.33 14.68
CA GLN A 96 -5.59 6.68 13.48
C GLN A 96 -5.27 5.20 13.68
N GLU A 97 -4.89 4.81 14.90
CA GLU A 97 -4.55 3.43 15.26
C GLU A 97 -5.79 2.52 15.20
N THR A 98 -6.94 3.01 15.69
CA THR A 98 -8.21 2.29 15.62
C THR A 98 -8.71 2.18 14.19
N MET A 99 -8.45 3.17 13.34
CA MET A 99 -8.86 3.14 11.93
C MET A 99 -8.10 2.08 11.13
N HIS A 100 -6.80 1.89 11.41
CA HIS A 100 -6.00 0.81 10.79
C HIS A 100 -6.46 -0.58 11.25
N LEU A 101 -6.70 -0.74 12.56
CA LEU A 101 -7.22 -2.00 13.11
C LEU A 101 -8.63 -2.31 12.58
N ALA A 102 -9.50 -1.30 12.46
CA ALA A 102 -10.84 -1.45 11.92
C ALA A 102 -10.82 -1.85 10.44
N ALA A 103 -9.98 -1.21 9.62
CA ALA A 103 -9.86 -1.57 8.20
C ALA A 103 -9.36 -3.02 8.03
N GLY A 104 -8.32 -3.41 8.77
CA GLY A 104 -7.77 -4.77 8.72
C GLY A 104 -8.78 -5.83 9.19
N THR A 105 -9.49 -5.58 10.29
CA THR A 105 -10.51 -6.51 10.81
C THR A 105 -11.70 -6.63 9.86
N MET A 106 -12.17 -5.52 9.29
CA MET A 106 -13.28 -5.54 8.32
C MET A 106 -12.90 -6.33 7.07
N LEU A 107 -11.67 -6.19 6.59
CA LEU A 107 -11.14 -6.93 5.44
C LEU A 107 -11.02 -8.43 5.76
N MET A 108 -10.53 -8.77 6.96
CA MET A 108 -10.46 -10.17 7.42
C MET A 108 -11.85 -10.82 7.48
N VAL A 109 -12.86 -10.11 7.99
CA VAL A 109 -14.25 -10.60 8.05
C VAL A 109 -14.81 -10.85 6.66
N VAL A 110 -14.68 -9.88 5.74
CA VAL A 110 -15.14 -10.04 4.35
C VAL A 110 -14.45 -11.22 3.67
N SER A 111 -13.13 -11.37 3.88
CA SER A 111 -12.36 -12.49 3.33
C SER A 111 -12.90 -13.84 3.83
N VAL A 112 -13.15 -13.99 5.13
CA VAL A 112 -13.70 -15.23 5.70
C VAL A 112 -15.11 -15.50 5.20
N LEU A 113 -15.97 -14.48 5.14
CA LEU A 113 -17.35 -14.63 4.65
C LEU A 113 -17.40 -15.10 3.20
N LEU A 114 -16.56 -14.54 2.33
CA LEU A 114 -16.46 -14.97 0.93
C LEU A 114 -15.94 -16.41 0.82
N LEU A 115 -14.95 -16.77 1.64
CA LEU A 115 -14.39 -18.12 1.65
C LEU A 115 -15.43 -19.14 2.13
N TRP A 116 -16.23 -18.79 3.13
CA TRP A 116 -17.34 -19.60 3.61
C TRP A 116 -18.44 -19.75 2.56
N ASP A 117 -18.85 -18.65 1.91
CA ASP A 117 -19.87 -18.67 0.85
C ASP A 117 -19.43 -19.53 -0.35
N VAL A 118 -18.15 -19.47 -0.72
CA VAL A 118 -17.57 -20.34 -1.76
C VAL A 118 -17.58 -21.81 -1.36
N VAL A 119 -17.30 -22.13 -0.09
CA VAL A 119 -17.21 -23.52 0.39
C VAL A 119 -18.59 -24.15 0.62
N VAL A 120 -19.59 -23.35 1.04
CA VAL A 120 -20.94 -23.83 1.39
C VAL A 120 -21.94 -23.63 0.25
N GLY A 121 -21.74 -22.61 -0.58
CA GLY A 121 -22.62 -22.26 -1.71
C GLY A 121 -22.21 -22.84 -3.07
N GLY A 122 -21.11 -23.60 -3.14
CA GLY A 122 -20.70 -24.41 -4.29
C GLY A 122 -21.16 -25.85 -4.18
#